data_AF-A0A8J6DZF0-F1
#
_entry.id   AF-A0A8J6DZF0-F1
#
_cell.length_a   1.000
_cell.length_b   1.000
_cell.length_c   1.000
_cell.angle_alpha   90.00
_cell.angle_beta   90.00
_cell.angle_gamma   90.00
#
_symmetry.space_group_name_H-M   'P 1'
#
loop_
_entity.id
_entity.type
_entity.pdbx_description
1 polymer ?
#
loop_
_entity_poly.entity_id
_entity_poly.type
_entity_poly.pdbx_seq_one_letter_code
_entity_poly.pdbx_strand_id
1 'polypeptide(L)'
;MIGSLAQDADDPMDLLADEDMPDGAPEEKCEVCLNEKWRYKCPRCGKKTCSLACVNEHKKESGCDGQRDVAKFVSKGDFTLRQLQDDYRFLMSAETQLDRTRRTYKHTQGSLSKAVKKRVAPAKPRKPEVPRTKPVADTPAPQETE
;
A
#
# COMPACT_ATOMS: atom_id res chain seq x y z
N MET A 1 -70.15 6.33 12.68
CA MET A 1 -69.97 5.74 11.34
C MET A 1 -68.49 5.87 11.02
N ILE A 2 -67.71 4.81 11.27
CA ILE A 2 -67.17 3.88 10.25
C ILE A 2 -66.32 4.63 9.21
N GLY A 3 -65.06 4.33 8.91
CA GLY A 3 -64.17 3.21 9.25
C GLY A 3 -62.71 3.67 9.16
N SER A 4 -61.78 2.93 9.75
CA SER A 4 -61.05 1.82 9.11
C SER A 4 -59.74 2.34 8.49
N LEU A 5 -58.59 2.11 9.12
CA LEU A 5 -57.74 0.90 9.02
C LEU A 5 -56.84 0.91 7.77
N ALA A 6 -55.56 1.22 8.00
CA ALA A 6 -54.33 0.75 7.32
C ALA A 6 -53.19 1.51 8.05
N GLN A 7 -52.44 0.97 9.02
CA GLN A 7 -51.65 -0.27 9.06
C GLN A 7 -50.80 -0.45 7.81
N ASP A 8 -49.56 0.04 7.94
CA ASP A 8 -48.30 -0.55 7.53
C ASP A 8 -48.35 -1.36 6.23
N ALA A 9 -47.89 -0.71 5.16
CA ALA A 9 -47.29 -1.41 4.03
C ALA A 9 -45.86 -0.90 3.93
N ASP A 10 -44.96 -1.67 4.54
CA ASP A 10 -43.54 -1.65 4.28
C ASP A 10 -43.24 -1.49 2.79
N ASP A 11 -42.24 -0.65 2.51
CA ASP A 11 -41.41 -0.67 1.32
C ASP A 11 -41.21 -2.09 0.77
N PRO A 12 -41.60 -2.36 -0.49
CA PRO A 12 -40.83 -3.22 -1.34
C PRO A 12 -39.91 -2.33 -2.17
N MET A 13 -38.67 -2.21 -1.69
CA MET A 13 -37.51 -2.00 -2.54
C MET A 13 -37.44 -3.20 -3.51
N ASP A 14 -38.21 -3.12 -4.59
CA ASP A 14 -38.29 -4.10 -5.67
C ASP A 14 -36.92 -4.05 -6.40
N LEU A 15 -35.97 -4.94 -6.09
CA LEU A 15 -35.88 -6.30 -6.62
C LEU A 15 -36.17 -6.40 -8.12
N LEU A 16 -35.55 -5.51 -8.90
CA LEU A 16 -34.93 -5.94 -10.15
C LEU A 16 -33.59 -6.57 -9.78
N ALA A 17 -33.64 -7.82 -9.31
CA ALA A 17 -33.49 -9.01 -10.13
C ALA A 17 -32.03 -9.15 -10.56
N ASP A 18 -31.36 -10.02 -9.81
CA ASP A 18 -30.05 -10.59 -10.08
C ASP A 18 -30.02 -11.20 -11.49
N GLU A 19 -29.79 -10.38 -12.50
CA GLU A 19 -29.39 -10.88 -13.81
C GLU A 19 -27.90 -11.22 -13.74
N ASP A 20 -27.61 -12.52 -13.81
CA ASP A 20 -26.29 -13.15 -13.85
C ASP A 20 -25.24 -12.28 -14.55
N MET A 21 -24.52 -11.49 -13.76
CA MET A 21 -23.34 -10.77 -14.22
C MET A 21 -22.28 -11.85 -14.42
N PRO A 22 -21.84 -12.15 -15.66
CA PRO A 22 -20.87 -13.22 -15.84
C PRO A 22 -19.58 -12.82 -15.13
N ASP A 23 -19.28 -13.53 -14.04
CA ASP A 23 -17.99 -13.55 -13.34
C ASP A 23 -16.92 -14.14 -14.27
N GLY A 24 -16.67 -13.47 -15.38
CA GLY A 24 -15.92 -13.98 -16.51
C GLY A 24 -14.76 -13.09 -16.89
N ALA A 25 -14.15 -12.38 -15.92
CA ALA A 25 -12.78 -11.94 -16.10
C ALA A 25 -11.94 -13.22 -16.34
N PRO A 26 -11.05 -13.26 -17.36
CA PRO A 26 -10.31 -14.46 -17.70
C PRO A 26 -9.71 -15.04 -16.43
N GLU A 27 -9.85 -16.35 -16.23
CA GLU A 27 -9.28 -17.08 -15.11
C GLU A 27 -7.76 -16.98 -15.16
N GLU A 28 -7.24 -15.83 -14.74
CA GLU A 28 -5.82 -15.57 -14.72
C GLU A 28 -5.24 -16.51 -13.65
N LYS A 29 -4.36 -17.38 -14.12
CA LYS A 29 -3.71 -18.37 -13.27
C LYS A 29 -2.54 -17.72 -12.53
N CYS A 30 -2.09 -18.37 -11.49
CA CYS A 30 -0.87 -18.02 -10.77
C CYS A 30 0.32 -17.98 -11.73
N GLU A 31 1.08 -16.89 -11.75
CA GLU A 31 2.25 -16.74 -12.64
C GLU A 31 3.46 -17.59 -12.22
N VAL A 32 3.38 -18.24 -11.05
CA VAL A 32 4.45 -19.09 -10.51
C VAL A 32 4.17 -20.56 -10.78
N CYS A 33 3.02 -21.07 -10.30
CA CYS A 33 2.68 -22.49 -10.43
C CYS A 33 1.74 -22.82 -11.59
N LEU A 34 1.06 -21.82 -12.19
CA LEU A 34 0.12 -21.96 -13.31
C LEU A 34 -1.04 -22.97 -13.12
N ASN A 35 -1.22 -23.51 -11.90
CA ASN A 35 -2.20 -24.55 -11.60
C ASN A 35 -3.53 -23.97 -11.12
N GLU A 36 -3.47 -22.95 -10.26
CA GLU A 36 -4.65 -22.35 -9.60
C GLU A 36 -4.85 -20.90 -10.04
N LYS A 37 -6.07 -20.38 -9.86
CA LYS A 37 -6.37 -18.94 -10.02
C LYS A 37 -5.55 -18.11 -9.04
N TRP A 38 -5.07 -16.94 -9.47
CA TRP A 38 -4.34 -16.05 -8.56
C TRP A 38 -5.25 -15.48 -7.46
N ARG A 39 -4.67 -15.26 -6.29
CA ARG A 39 -5.36 -14.70 -5.11
C ARG A 39 -4.65 -13.47 -4.54
N TYR A 40 -3.34 -13.37 -4.74
CA TYR A 40 -2.50 -12.33 -4.17
C TYR A 40 -1.62 -11.69 -5.24
N LYS A 41 -1.32 -10.40 -5.06
CA LYS A 41 -0.45 -9.62 -5.94
C LYS A 41 0.74 -9.07 -5.15
N CYS A 42 1.95 -9.26 -5.66
CA CYS A 42 3.15 -8.71 -5.02
C CYS A 42 3.17 -7.18 -5.12
N PRO A 43 3.37 -6.42 -4.03
CA PRO A 43 3.30 -4.95 -4.06
C PRO A 43 4.53 -4.29 -4.71
N ARG A 44 5.63 -5.02 -4.89
CA ARG A 44 6.85 -4.51 -5.57
C ARG A 44 6.80 -4.73 -7.08
N CYS A 45 6.71 -6.00 -7.50
CA CYS A 45 6.82 -6.38 -8.90
C CYS A 45 5.47 -6.67 -9.57
N GLY A 46 4.38 -6.70 -8.82
CA GLY A 46 3.05 -6.93 -9.36
C GLY A 46 2.71 -8.38 -9.71
N LYS A 47 3.63 -9.33 -9.50
CA LYS A 47 3.42 -10.76 -9.80
C LYS A 47 2.20 -11.32 -9.10
N LYS A 48 1.39 -12.08 -9.85
CA LYS A 48 0.15 -12.72 -9.37
C LYS A 48 0.44 -14.13 -8.85
N THR A 49 0.00 -14.42 -7.63
CA THR A 49 0.30 -15.67 -6.90
C THR A 49 -0.96 -16.26 -6.28
N CYS A 50 -1.07 -17.59 -6.16
CA CYS A 50 -2.22 -18.24 -5.53
C CYS A 50 -2.04 -18.47 -4.01
N SER A 51 -0.81 -18.69 -3.55
CA SER A 51 -0.53 -19.08 -2.17
C SER A 51 0.80 -18.52 -1.66
N LEU A 52 1.04 -18.65 -0.34
CA LEU A 52 2.29 -18.23 0.28
C LEU A 52 3.52 -18.96 -0.26
N ALA A 53 3.36 -20.22 -0.71
CA ALA A 53 4.44 -20.97 -1.34
C ALA A 53 4.91 -20.25 -2.61
N CYS A 54 3.98 -19.89 -3.50
CA CYS A 54 4.27 -19.11 -4.71
C CYS A 54 4.78 -17.69 -4.40
N VAL A 55 4.34 -17.09 -3.29
CA VAL A 55 4.90 -15.81 -2.84
C VAL A 55 6.38 -15.94 -2.49
N ASN A 56 6.75 -16.98 -1.75
CA ASN A 56 8.13 -17.18 -1.32
C ASN A 56 9.04 -17.65 -2.47
N GLU A 57 8.51 -18.48 -3.36
CA GLU A 57 9.21 -18.96 -4.55
C GLU A 57 9.57 -17.80 -5.48
N HIS A 58 8.61 -16.95 -5.86
CA HIS A 58 8.96 -15.81 -6.72
C HIS A 58 9.92 -14.83 -6.06
N LYS A 59 9.86 -14.66 -4.73
CA LYS A 59 10.82 -13.82 -4.00
C LYS A 59 12.24 -14.37 -4.10
N LYS A 60 12.41 -15.70 -4.03
CA LYS A 60 13.70 -16.37 -4.19
C LYS A 60 14.20 -16.31 -5.63
N GLU A 61 13.35 -16.67 -6.59
CA GLU A 61 13.74 -16.74 -8.01
C GLU A 61 13.99 -15.36 -8.62
N SER A 62 13.15 -14.38 -8.29
CA SER A 62 13.24 -13.02 -8.86
C SER A 62 14.04 -12.06 -7.97
N GLY A 63 14.58 -12.52 -6.84
CA GLY A 63 15.28 -11.67 -5.87
C GLY A 63 14.43 -10.51 -5.33
N CYS A 64 13.11 -10.71 -5.20
CA CYS A 64 12.17 -9.67 -4.79
C CYS A 64 12.05 -9.61 -3.25
N ASP A 65 12.24 -8.44 -2.64
CA ASP A 65 11.99 -8.23 -1.20
C ASP A 65 10.50 -8.18 -0.84
N GLY A 66 9.63 -7.98 -1.83
CA GLY A 66 8.19 -7.79 -1.65
C GLY A 66 7.82 -6.48 -0.96
N GLN A 67 8.71 -5.48 -0.92
CA GLN A 67 8.44 -4.16 -0.38
C GLN A 67 8.28 -3.14 -1.50
N ARG A 68 7.18 -2.39 -1.48
CA ARG A 68 6.97 -1.32 -2.45
C ARG A 68 7.98 -0.20 -2.19
N ASP A 69 8.67 0.24 -3.24
CA ASP A 69 9.49 1.45 -3.16
C ASP A 69 8.58 2.68 -3.06
N VAL A 70 8.51 3.25 -1.86
CA VAL A 70 7.59 4.34 -1.54
C VAL A 70 8.11 5.68 -2.06
N ALA A 71 9.42 5.84 -2.18
CA ALA A 71 10.07 7.10 -2.58
C ALA A 71 10.57 7.07 -4.03
N LYS A 72 9.94 6.25 -4.87
CA LYS A 72 10.31 6.13 -6.29
C LYS A 72 10.09 7.48 -6.98
N PHE A 73 11.11 7.98 -7.67
CA PHE A 73 11.02 9.21 -8.44
C PHE A 73 10.02 9.07 -9.60
N VAL A 74 9.15 10.07 -9.74
CA VAL A 74 8.20 10.21 -10.84
C VAL A 74 8.44 11.56 -11.51
N SER A 75 8.44 11.56 -12.85
CA SER A 75 8.58 12.79 -13.63
C SER A 75 7.42 13.74 -13.35
N LYS A 76 7.58 15.04 -13.61
CA LYS A 76 6.49 16.00 -13.42
C LYS A 76 5.30 15.72 -14.34
N GLY A 77 5.53 15.15 -15.53
CA GLY A 77 4.47 14.81 -16.48
C GLY A 77 3.62 13.63 -16.04
N ASP A 78 4.24 12.64 -15.38
CA ASP A 78 3.56 11.43 -14.90
C ASP A 78 3.08 11.54 -13.45
N PHE A 79 3.24 12.72 -12.85
CA PHE A 79 2.87 12.96 -11.46
C PHE A 79 1.34 13.01 -11.33
N THR A 80 0.76 11.86 -11.01
CA THR A 80 -0.68 11.71 -10.81
C THR A 80 -1.07 11.93 -9.35
N LEU A 81 -2.36 12.18 -9.10
CA LEU A 81 -2.93 12.25 -7.75
C LEU A 81 -2.58 11.04 -6.89
N ARG A 82 -2.40 9.86 -7.51
CA ARG A 82 -2.02 8.66 -6.78
C ARG A 82 -0.64 8.77 -6.12
N GLN A 83 0.32 9.37 -6.82
CA GLN A 83 1.67 9.58 -6.29
C GLN A 83 1.65 10.56 -5.12
N LEU A 84 0.90 11.67 -5.26
CA LEU A 84 0.70 12.63 -4.17
C LEU A 84 0.09 11.98 -2.91
N GLN A 85 -0.90 11.11 -3.08
CA GLN A 85 -1.50 10.39 -1.95
C GLN A 85 -0.49 9.43 -1.29
N ASP A 86 0.31 8.74 -2.09
CA ASP A 86 1.31 7.81 -1.59
C ASP A 86 2.42 8.58 -0.82
N ASP A 87 2.83 9.76 -1.29
CA ASP A 87 3.76 10.67 -0.59
C ASP A 87 3.18 11.18 0.72
N TYR A 88 1.91 11.61 0.73
CA TYR A 88 1.24 12.06 1.95
C TYR A 88 1.18 10.95 3.00
N ARG A 89 0.79 9.73 2.59
CA ARG A 89 0.77 8.55 3.48
C ARG A 89 2.15 8.23 4.04
N PHE A 90 3.20 8.40 3.23
CA PHE A 90 4.57 8.18 3.66
C PHE A 90 4.97 9.15 4.79
N LEU A 91 4.72 10.46 4.61
CA LEU A 91 5.01 11.47 5.63
C LEU A 91 4.24 11.23 6.94
N MET A 92 2.96 10.88 6.84
CA MET A 92 2.13 10.54 8.00
C MET A 92 2.63 9.28 8.73
N SER A 93 3.07 8.26 7.98
CA SER A 93 3.67 7.06 8.56
C SER A 93 4.96 7.39 9.32
N ALA A 94 5.80 8.27 8.77
CA ALA A 94 7.03 8.70 9.43
C ALA A 94 6.74 9.44 10.74
N GLU A 95 5.79 10.37 10.76
CA GLU A 95 5.34 11.04 11.98
C GLU A 95 4.85 10.04 13.03
N THR A 96 3.99 9.11 12.62
CA THR A 96 3.46 8.06 13.50
C THR A 96 4.58 7.19 14.09
N GLN A 97 5.61 6.86 13.31
CA GLN A 97 6.77 6.10 13.77
C GLN A 97 7.59 6.89 14.81
N LEU A 98 7.80 8.18 14.58
CA LEU A 98 8.46 9.07 15.56
C LEU A 98 7.67 9.16 16.86
N ASP A 99 6.34 9.25 16.79
CA ASP A 99 5.50 9.29 17.98
C ASP A 99 5.51 7.96 18.74
N ARG A 100 5.43 6.83 18.04
CA ARG A 100 5.55 5.49 18.64
C ARG A 100 6.89 5.31 19.34
N THR A 101 7.99 5.69 18.69
CA THR A 101 9.33 5.62 19.29
C THR A 101 9.45 6.56 20.48
N ARG A 102 8.90 7.77 20.42
CA ARG A 102 8.87 8.72 21.54
C ARG A 102 8.10 8.19 22.75
N ARG A 103 6.92 7.58 22.56
CA ARG A 103 6.11 7.01 23.64
C ARG A 103 6.77 5.79 24.27
N THR A 104 7.26 4.86 23.46
CA THR A 104 7.99 3.67 23.94
C THR A 104 9.29 4.05 24.64
N TYR A 105 10.02 5.04 24.13
CA TYR A 105 11.20 5.60 24.81
C TYR A 105 10.86 6.16 26.19
N LYS A 106 9.80 6.96 26.33
CA LYS A 106 9.35 7.48 27.64
C LYS A 106 8.99 6.35 28.61
N HIS A 107 8.29 5.32 28.14
CA HIS A 107 7.89 4.19 28.97
C HIS A 107 9.08 3.34 29.43
N THR A 108 10.02 3.04 28.52
CA THR A 108 11.24 2.28 28.84
C THR A 108 12.18 3.07 29.76
N GLN A 109 12.27 4.39 29.63
CA GLN A 109 13.03 5.23 30.57
C GLN A 109 12.46 5.20 32.01
N GLY A 110 11.19 4.83 32.20
CA GLY A 110 10.62 4.64 33.54
C GLY A 110 11.13 3.39 34.26
N SER A 111 11.29 2.27 33.54
CA SER A 111 11.63 0.96 34.13
C SER A 111 13.12 0.59 34.07
N LEU A 112 13.91 1.27 33.25
CA LEU A 112 15.32 0.93 33.03
C LEU A 112 16.25 1.52 34.11
N SER A 113 17.21 0.71 34.58
CA SER A 113 18.23 1.13 35.54
C SER A 113 19.14 2.21 34.95
N LYS A 114 19.75 3.06 35.79
CA LYS A 114 20.64 4.18 35.38
C LYS A 114 21.72 3.78 34.37
N ALA A 115 22.25 2.56 34.47
CA ALA A 115 23.25 2.03 33.55
C ALA A 115 22.70 1.75 32.13
N VAL A 116 21.46 1.28 32.02
CA VAL A 116 20.80 1.01 30.73
C VAL A 116 20.34 2.31 30.08
N LYS A 117 19.90 3.31 30.86
CA LYS A 117 19.54 4.65 30.37
C LYS A 117 20.66 5.32 29.57
N LYS A 118 21.93 5.14 30.01
CA LYS A 118 23.12 5.69 29.34
C LYS A 118 23.40 5.05 27.96
N ARG A 119 22.94 3.81 27.75
CA ARG A 119 23.14 3.05 26.49
C ARG A 119 22.00 3.25 25.48
N VAL A 120 20.80 3.57 25.96
CA VAL A 120 19.59 3.80 25.13
C VAL A 120 19.41 5.29 24.79
N ALA A 121 20.30 6.17 25.24
CA ALA A 121 20.23 7.59 24.95
C ALA A 121 20.19 7.83 23.42
N PRO A 122 19.31 8.72 22.93
CA PRO A 122 19.17 8.95 21.50
C PRO A 122 20.51 9.43 20.93
N ALA A 123 21.01 8.72 19.91
CA ALA A 123 22.12 9.22 19.12
C ALA A 123 21.73 10.59 18.57
N LYS A 124 22.65 11.57 18.60
CA LYS A 124 22.41 12.89 18.02
C LYS A 124 21.86 12.72 16.60
N PRO A 125 20.82 13.48 16.19
CA PRO A 125 20.29 13.39 14.83
C PRO A 125 21.45 13.62 13.87
N ARG A 126 21.79 12.59 13.10
CA ARG A 126 22.74 12.75 11.99
C ARG A 126 22.04 13.67 11.01
N LYS A 127 22.73 14.72 10.54
CA LYS A 127 22.18 15.57 9.48
C LYS A 127 21.73 14.63 8.35
N PRO A 128 20.51 14.80 7.80
CA PRO A 128 20.10 14.02 6.65
C PRO A 128 21.12 14.29 5.53
N GLU A 129 21.92 13.28 5.19
CA GLU A 129 22.69 13.30 3.96
C GLU A 129 21.67 13.15 2.83
N VAL A 130 21.23 14.28 2.29
CA VAL A 130 20.43 14.29 1.07
C VAL A 130 21.36 13.75 -0.03
N PRO A 131 21.10 12.56 -0.60
CA PRO A 131 21.87 12.13 -1.75
C PRO A 131 21.70 13.19 -2.82
N ARG A 132 22.80 13.79 -3.29
CA ARG A 132 22.79 14.66 -4.47
C ARG A 132 22.31 13.79 -5.63
N THR A 133 21.01 13.82 -5.92
CA THR A 133 20.52 13.31 -7.20
C THR A 133 21.23 14.14 -8.25
N LYS A 134 22.08 13.48 -9.05
CA LYS A 134 22.62 14.12 -10.25
C LYS A 134 21.41 14.56 -11.08
N PRO A 135 21.42 15.77 -11.69
CA PRO A 135 20.35 16.18 -12.57
C PRO A 135 20.18 15.11 -13.63
N VAL A 136 19.00 14.49 -13.67
CA VAL A 136 18.65 13.56 -14.75
C VAL A 136 18.55 14.44 -15.98
N ALA A 137 19.43 14.20 -16.97
CA ALA A 137 19.42 14.92 -18.23
C ALA A 137 18.01 14.84 -18.84
N ASP A 138 17.50 15.97 -19.33
CA ASP A 138 16.23 16.08 -20.03
C ASP A 138 16.13 15.04 -21.15
N THR A 139 15.31 14.01 -20.96
CA THR A 139 14.87 13.16 -22.07
C THR A 139 13.97 14.03 -22.96
N PRO A 140 14.32 14.24 -24.24
CA PRO A 140 13.51 15.08 -25.13
C PRO A 140 12.13 14.44 -25.36
N ALA A 141 11.12 15.30 -25.38
CA ALA A 141 9.72 14.96 -25.60
C ALA A 141 9.51 14.12 -26.88
N PRO A 142 8.60 13.11 -26.87
CA PRO A 142 8.22 12.43 -28.10
C PRO A 142 7.49 13.43 -29.02
N GLN A 143 7.99 13.55 -30.25
CA GLN A 143 7.41 14.38 -31.28
C GLN A 143 6.06 13.80 -31.70
N GLU A 144 5.01 14.62 -31.65
CA GLU A 144 3.69 14.32 -32.19
C GLU A 144 3.82 14.16 -33.71
N THR A 145 3.50 12.98 -34.24
CA THR A 145 3.34 12.75 -35.68
C THR A 145 1.91 13.08 -36.08
N GLU A 146 1.80 13.86 -37.16
CA GLU A 146 0.58 14.41 -37.80
C GLU A 146 -0.55 13.41 -38.08
#